data_AF-A0A1G7X0D7-F1
#
_entry.id   AF-A0A1G7X0D7-F1
#
_cell.length_a   1.000
_cell.length_b   1.000
_cell.length_c   1.000
_cell.angle_alpha   90.00
_cell.angle_beta   90.00
_cell.angle_gamma   90.00
#
_symmetry.space_group_name_H-M   'P 1'
#
loop_
_entity.id
_entity.type
_entity.pdbx_description
1 polymer ?
#
loop_
_entity_poly.entity_id
_entity_poly.type
_entity_poly.pdbx_seq_one_letter_code
_entity_poly.pdbx_strand_id
1 'polypeptide(L)'
;MRFLEESIIEKYKNLTPPFTELGKFVYYRTYSRWLEDKGRRENWLETCERVVNYSLSLEYKHRIKNNLPVDIQKMKKEAEILFDNMFNLRQFPSGRSMWVGGTIAAEKYPTANFNCSGIVLNSFYDFLDLFYLLMVGTGVGIRILKEDAEKFETYRADHELLALHYTPKKKSDRLELSVLEVGDTTATIYVGDSKEGFVGSLKLYFDLIIKPEYNHIQTIKVNFDSVRPKGERLKTFGGTASGHESLKTMFLKIHKVLKNAGGKLKPIDILDIANIIGENVVSGGVRRTSEICLSDDEEIIKAKQSIFSYDENGNLIVNTKIDYLKGEF
;
A
#
# COMPACT_ATOMS: atom_id res chain seq x y z
N MET A 1 1.81 27.75 -0.45
CA MET A 1 2.55 28.86 0.17
C MET A 1 4.02 28.48 0.19
N ARG A 2 4.92 29.38 -0.23
CA ARG A 2 6.37 29.16 -0.22
C ARG A 2 6.93 29.89 1.00
N PHE A 3 7.66 29.17 1.85
CA PHE A 3 8.27 29.67 3.10
C PHE A 3 9.76 29.99 2.93
N LEU A 4 10.41 29.44 1.91
CA LEU A 4 11.78 29.78 1.54
C LEU A 4 11.80 30.94 0.56
N GLU A 5 12.59 31.97 0.86
CA GLU A 5 12.82 33.09 -0.05
C GLU A 5 13.84 32.72 -1.14
N GLU A 6 13.68 33.26 -2.34
CA GLU A 6 14.59 32.99 -3.47
C GLU A 6 16.03 33.42 -3.17
N SER A 7 16.19 34.49 -2.41
CA SER A 7 17.49 35.00 -1.93
C SER A 7 18.26 33.97 -1.11
N ILE A 8 17.56 33.09 -0.37
CA ILE A 8 18.18 32.00 0.39
C ILE A 8 18.61 30.90 -0.56
N ILE A 9 17.73 30.46 -1.46
CA ILE A 9 18.03 29.39 -2.43
C ILE A 9 19.24 29.76 -3.31
N GLU A 10 19.35 31.03 -3.71
CA GLU A 10 20.45 31.53 -4.54
C GLU A 10 21.83 31.28 -3.90
N LYS A 11 21.93 31.38 -2.57
CA LYS A 11 23.18 31.14 -1.82
C LYS A 11 23.72 29.72 -2.00
N TYR A 12 22.85 28.76 -2.32
CA TYR A 12 23.19 27.34 -2.42
C TYR A 12 23.30 26.82 -3.86
N LYS A 13 22.85 27.59 -4.87
CA LYS A 13 22.81 27.13 -6.27
C LYS A 13 24.16 26.67 -6.81
N ASN A 14 25.23 27.30 -6.37
CA ASN A 14 26.60 27.01 -6.81
C ASN A 14 27.39 26.17 -5.80
N LEU A 15 26.76 25.74 -4.69
CA LEU A 15 27.40 24.89 -3.70
C LEU A 15 27.21 23.42 -4.07
N THR A 16 28.26 22.64 -3.85
CA THR A 16 28.19 21.18 -3.98
C THR A 16 27.66 20.59 -2.67
N PRO A 17 26.54 19.85 -2.68
CA PRO A 17 26.08 19.15 -1.48
C PRO A 17 27.14 18.15 -0.99
N PRO A 18 27.32 17.96 0.33
CA PRO A 18 28.39 17.15 0.91
C PRO A 18 28.12 15.63 0.82
N PHE A 19 27.63 15.14 -0.32
CA PHE A 19 27.47 13.72 -0.56
C PHE A 19 28.82 13.03 -0.76
N THR A 20 28.92 11.79 -0.27
CA THR A 20 29.86 10.82 -0.84
C THR A 20 29.35 10.36 -2.22
N GLU A 21 30.22 9.81 -3.06
CA GLU A 21 29.80 9.28 -4.38
C GLU A 21 28.67 8.25 -4.27
N LEU A 22 28.76 7.36 -3.28
CA LEU A 22 27.69 6.41 -2.98
C LEU A 22 26.39 7.11 -2.54
N GLY A 23 26.50 8.12 -1.66
CA GLY A 23 25.35 8.90 -1.22
C GLY A 23 24.63 9.61 -2.37
N LYS A 24 25.40 10.19 -3.29
CA LYS A 24 24.89 10.84 -4.50
C LYS A 24 24.17 9.84 -5.41
N PHE A 25 24.77 8.68 -5.65
CA PHE A 25 24.14 7.60 -6.42
C PHE A 25 22.81 7.14 -5.78
N VAL A 26 22.81 6.88 -4.47
CA VAL A 26 21.62 6.45 -3.73
C VAL A 26 20.51 7.50 -3.81
N TYR A 27 20.86 8.77 -3.66
CA TYR A 27 19.91 9.89 -3.79
C TYR A 27 19.23 9.90 -5.15
N TYR A 28 20.00 9.90 -6.25
CA TYR A 28 19.44 9.97 -7.60
C TYR A 28 18.60 8.74 -7.97
N ARG A 29 18.99 7.56 -7.47
CA ARG A 29 18.25 6.32 -7.69
C ARG A 29 16.94 6.27 -6.89
N THR A 30 16.91 6.80 -5.67
CA THR A 30 15.88 6.48 -4.67
C THR A 30 14.97 7.65 -4.30
N TYR A 31 15.52 8.86 -4.16
CA TYR A 31 14.81 10.02 -3.58
C TYR A 31 14.56 11.14 -4.60
N SER A 32 15.39 11.22 -5.64
CA SER A 32 15.25 12.19 -6.72
C SER A 32 14.07 11.84 -7.63
N ARG A 33 13.07 12.73 -7.69
CA ARG A 33 11.86 12.53 -8.50
C ARG A 33 12.09 12.92 -9.96
N TRP A 34 11.33 12.31 -10.87
CA TRP A 34 11.27 12.76 -12.26
C TRP A 34 10.36 14.01 -12.37
N LEU A 35 10.87 15.06 -12.99
CA LEU A 35 10.17 16.31 -13.28
C LEU A 35 9.81 16.30 -14.77
N GLU A 36 8.54 15.99 -15.09
CA GLU A 36 8.08 15.84 -16.48
C GLU A 36 8.23 17.13 -17.29
N ASP A 37 7.97 18.28 -16.67
CA ASP A 37 8.10 19.61 -17.26
C ASP A 37 9.54 19.98 -17.61
N LYS A 38 10.52 19.42 -16.89
CA LYS A 38 11.96 19.67 -17.10
C LYS A 38 12.67 18.55 -17.85
N GLY A 39 12.01 17.44 -18.12
CA GLY A 39 12.60 16.26 -18.77
C GLY A 39 13.82 15.69 -18.03
N ARG A 40 13.90 15.86 -16.71
CA ARG A 40 15.04 15.41 -15.89
C ARG A 40 14.62 15.03 -14.48
N ARG A 41 15.57 14.43 -13.76
CA ARG A 41 15.47 14.19 -12.33
C ARG A 41 15.68 15.47 -11.51
N GLU A 42 14.99 15.55 -10.39
CA GLU A 42 15.13 16.58 -9.35
C GLU A 42 16.56 16.55 -8.79
N ASN A 43 17.16 17.72 -8.58
CA ASN A 43 18.46 17.82 -7.89
C ASN A 43 18.26 18.00 -6.38
N TRP A 44 19.34 17.86 -5.60
CA TRP A 44 19.24 17.87 -4.14
C TRP A 44 18.66 19.16 -3.58
N LEU A 45 19.06 20.31 -4.15
CA LEU A 45 18.55 21.62 -3.76
C LEU A 45 17.03 21.72 -3.96
N GLU A 46 16.52 21.25 -5.11
CA GLU A 46 15.08 21.19 -5.40
C GLU A 46 14.34 20.26 -4.42
N THR A 47 14.93 19.09 -4.09
CA THR A 47 14.37 18.18 -3.08
C THR A 47 14.28 18.85 -1.70
N CYS A 48 15.35 19.50 -1.23
CA CYS A 48 15.36 20.23 0.04
C CYS A 48 14.27 21.30 0.07
N GLU A 49 14.19 22.11 -0.99
CA GLU A 49 13.20 23.18 -1.08
C GLU A 49 11.76 22.62 -1.02
N ARG A 50 11.45 21.60 -1.82
CA ARG A 50 10.12 20.97 -1.83
C ARG A 50 9.74 20.42 -0.46
N VAL A 51 10.65 19.67 0.17
CA VAL A 51 10.37 18.96 1.42
C VAL A 51 10.25 19.92 2.61
N VAL A 52 11.08 20.96 2.68
CA VAL A 52 10.98 21.99 3.72
C VAL A 52 9.67 22.77 3.57
N ASN A 53 9.37 23.28 2.36
CA ASN A 53 8.12 24.01 2.12
C ASN A 53 6.89 23.16 2.45
N TYR A 54 6.92 21.87 2.09
CA TYR A 54 5.87 20.94 2.45
C TYR A 54 5.69 20.83 3.96
N SER A 55 6.76 20.60 4.71
CA SER A 55 6.73 20.42 6.16
C SER A 55 6.11 21.64 6.86
N LEU A 56 6.58 22.85 6.53
CA LEU A 56 6.02 24.09 7.10
C LEU A 56 4.57 24.32 6.66
N SER A 57 4.19 23.88 5.45
CA SER A 57 2.81 24.00 5.00
C SER A 57 1.83 23.17 5.83
N LEU A 58 2.28 22.05 6.41
CA LEU A 58 1.43 21.21 7.28
C LEU A 58 1.09 21.96 8.57
N GLU A 59 2.10 22.56 9.21
CA GLU A 59 1.89 23.40 10.40
C GLU A 59 1.00 24.59 10.08
N TYR A 60 1.29 25.32 8.99
CA TYR A 60 0.50 26.47 8.58
C TYR A 60 -0.97 26.11 8.37
N LYS A 61 -1.25 25.05 7.59
CA LYS A 61 -2.62 24.57 7.35
C LYS A 61 -3.31 24.15 8.64
N HIS A 62 -2.60 23.47 9.54
CA HIS A 62 -3.15 23.09 10.85
C HIS A 62 -3.52 24.31 11.68
N ARG A 63 -2.66 25.31 11.76
CA ARG A 63 -2.92 26.55 12.53
C ARG A 63 -4.12 27.30 11.97
N ILE A 64 -4.17 27.52 10.66
CA ILE A 64 -5.31 28.19 10.01
C ILE A 64 -6.61 27.41 10.25
N LYS A 65 -6.61 26.09 10.06
CA LYS A 65 -7.80 25.26 10.28
C LYS A 65 -8.34 25.35 11.71
N ASN A 66 -7.46 25.52 12.69
CA ASN A 66 -7.80 25.55 14.12
C ASN A 66 -7.84 26.97 14.71
N ASN A 67 -7.84 28.02 13.88
CA ASN A 67 -7.82 29.42 14.32
C ASN A 67 -6.69 29.75 15.31
N LEU A 68 -5.52 29.11 15.15
CA LEU A 68 -4.34 29.36 15.98
C LEU A 68 -3.50 30.50 15.37
N PRO A 69 -2.79 31.30 16.19
CA PRO A 69 -1.89 32.33 15.71
C PRO A 69 -0.82 31.78 14.76
N VAL A 70 -0.54 32.52 13.69
CA VAL A 70 0.49 32.21 12.69
C VAL A 70 1.51 33.34 12.67
N ASP A 71 2.75 33.01 13.04
CA ASP A 71 3.90 33.90 12.89
C ASP A 71 4.68 33.49 11.63
N ILE A 72 4.38 34.16 10.52
CA ILE A 72 5.01 33.88 9.23
C ILE A 72 6.53 34.12 9.27
N GLN A 73 6.99 35.13 10.01
CA GLN A 73 8.43 35.44 10.07
C GLN A 73 9.19 34.35 10.82
N LYS A 74 8.63 33.85 11.92
CA LYS A 74 9.18 32.69 12.62
C LYS A 74 9.24 31.46 11.71
N MET A 75 8.15 31.16 10.99
CA MET A 75 8.10 30.00 10.09
C MET A 75 9.10 30.10 8.93
N LYS A 76 9.32 31.30 8.36
CA LYS A 76 10.36 31.52 7.34
C LYS A 76 11.75 31.26 7.90
N LYS A 77 12.06 31.78 9.10
CA LYS A 77 13.35 31.54 9.77
C LYS A 77 13.57 30.06 10.07
N GLU A 78 12.53 29.35 10.50
CA GLU A 78 12.58 27.90 10.69
C GLU A 78 12.82 27.16 9.38
N ALA A 79 12.16 27.55 8.28
CA ALA A 79 12.39 26.99 6.96
C ALA A 79 13.85 27.14 6.52
N GLU A 80 14.48 28.30 6.73
CA GLU A 80 15.90 28.52 6.43
C GLU A 80 16.81 27.56 7.21
N ILE A 81 16.56 27.39 8.51
CA ILE A 81 17.35 26.47 9.37
C ILE A 81 17.19 25.02 8.89
N LEU A 82 15.95 24.59 8.63
CA LEU A 82 15.69 23.23 8.14
C LEU A 82 16.32 22.99 6.76
N PHE A 83 16.25 23.98 5.88
CA PHE A 83 16.88 23.90 4.56
C PHE A 83 18.40 23.77 4.66
N ASP A 84 19.06 24.61 5.46
CA ASP A 84 20.51 24.54 5.66
C ASP A 84 20.95 23.20 6.25
N ASN A 85 20.21 22.69 7.25
CA ASN A 85 20.49 21.39 7.84
C ASN A 85 20.31 20.23 6.85
N MET A 86 19.26 20.27 6.04
CA MET A 86 19.02 19.26 5.00
C MET A 86 20.09 19.34 3.92
N PHE A 87 20.36 20.53 3.36
CA PHE A 87 21.33 20.69 2.28
C PHE A 87 22.70 20.15 2.67
N ASN A 88 23.14 20.44 3.90
CA ASN A 88 24.42 20.01 4.45
C ASN A 88 24.40 18.59 5.06
N LEU A 89 23.32 17.83 4.87
CA LEU A 89 23.15 16.45 5.37
C LEU A 89 23.31 16.29 6.89
N ARG A 90 23.10 17.37 7.66
CA ARG A 90 23.18 17.34 9.14
C ARG A 90 21.93 16.73 9.75
N GLN A 91 20.78 16.97 9.13
CA GLN A 91 19.49 16.44 9.53
C GLN A 91 18.55 16.43 8.31
N PHE A 92 17.79 15.35 8.13
CA PHE A 92 16.76 15.27 7.11
C PHE A 92 15.64 14.32 7.55
N PRO A 93 14.42 14.46 7.00
CA PRO A 93 13.31 13.60 7.39
C PRO A 93 13.46 12.20 6.82
N SER A 94 12.50 11.32 7.14
CA SER A 94 12.49 9.95 6.61
C SER A 94 12.61 9.92 5.09
N GLY A 95 13.18 8.84 4.54
CA GLY A 95 13.23 8.63 3.09
C GLY A 95 11.85 8.70 2.42
N ARG A 96 10.79 8.37 3.17
CA ARG A 96 9.42 8.52 2.70
C ARG A 96 9.05 9.99 2.48
N SER A 97 9.22 10.83 3.48
CA SER A 97 8.93 12.26 3.41
C SER A 97 9.79 12.95 2.36
N MET A 98 11.05 12.53 2.19
CA MET A 98 11.90 13.03 1.10
C MET A 98 11.32 12.72 -0.29
N TRP A 99 10.76 11.52 -0.49
CA TRP A 99 10.16 11.11 -1.76
C TRP A 99 8.76 11.70 -2.01
N VAL A 100 7.90 11.75 -0.98
CA VAL A 100 6.46 12.03 -1.12
C VAL A 100 6.10 13.46 -0.73
N GLY A 101 6.82 14.08 0.20
CA GLY A 101 6.48 15.39 0.73
C GLY A 101 6.38 16.46 -0.36
N GLY A 102 5.31 17.24 -0.38
CA GLY A 102 5.12 18.32 -1.35
C GLY A 102 4.80 17.83 -2.77
N THR A 103 4.37 16.56 -2.92
CA THR A 103 3.89 16.01 -4.18
C THR A 103 2.38 15.80 -4.13
N ILE A 104 1.75 15.62 -5.29
CA ILE A 104 0.32 15.27 -5.39
C ILE A 104 -0.01 13.96 -4.66
N ALA A 105 0.96 13.05 -4.48
CA ALA A 105 0.75 11.82 -3.72
C ALA A 105 0.54 12.12 -2.23
N ALA A 106 1.25 13.10 -1.65
CA ALA A 106 1.05 13.52 -0.25
C ALA A 106 -0.34 14.15 -0.04
N GLU A 107 -0.86 14.84 -1.05
CA GLU A 107 -2.17 15.51 -0.98
C GLU A 107 -3.32 14.51 -1.13
N LYS A 108 -3.22 13.61 -2.11
CA LYS A 108 -4.25 12.59 -2.35
C LYS A 108 -4.25 11.47 -1.32
N TYR A 109 -3.07 11.10 -0.82
CA TYR A 109 -2.88 9.97 0.09
C TYR A 109 -2.03 10.40 1.29
N PRO A 110 -2.59 11.13 2.26
CA PRO A 110 -1.82 11.64 3.41
C PRO A 110 -1.08 10.53 4.18
N THR A 111 -1.70 9.35 4.30
CA THR A 111 -1.13 8.14 4.92
C THR A 111 0.17 7.69 4.28
N ALA A 112 0.40 8.01 2.99
CA ALA A 112 1.64 7.70 2.32
C ALA A 112 2.86 8.39 2.95
N ASN A 113 2.71 9.42 3.80
CA ASN A 113 3.83 10.00 4.54
C ASN A 113 4.31 9.13 5.70
N PHE A 114 3.51 8.18 6.15
CA PHE A 114 3.86 7.26 7.23
C PHE A 114 4.43 5.98 6.64
N ASN A 115 5.71 5.72 6.92
CA ASN A 115 6.40 4.57 6.33
C ASN A 115 6.06 3.25 7.04
N CYS A 116 5.67 3.30 8.32
CA CYS A 116 5.32 2.14 9.12
C CYS A 116 4.00 2.39 9.87
N SER A 117 3.23 1.34 10.09
CA SER A 117 1.99 1.33 10.90
C SER A 117 1.86 0.02 11.68
N GLY A 118 0.86 -0.05 12.56
CA GLY A 118 0.46 -1.26 13.27
C GLY A 118 -1.05 -1.43 13.26
N ILE A 119 -1.53 -2.67 13.14
CA ILE A 119 -2.96 -3.02 13.18
C ILE A 119 -3.16 -4.31 13.97
N VAL A 120 -4.27 -4.38 14.71
CA VAL A 120 -4.77 -5.63 15.30
C VAL A 120 -5.78 -6.21 14.34
N LEU A 121 -5.56 -7.44 13.86
CA LEU A 121 -6.52 -8.11 12.99
C LEU A 121 -7.54 -8.85 13.85
N ASN A 122 -8.74 -8.30 13.99
CA ASN A 122 -9.82 -8.88 14.78
C ASN A 122 -11.21 -8.83 14.10
N SER A 123 -11.26 -8.32 12.86
CA SER A 123 -12.43 -8.30 11.99
C SER A 123 -12.03 -8.40 10.52
N PHE A 124 -12.98 -8.78 9.65
CA PHE A 124 -12.75 -8.81 8.20
C PHE A 124 -12.40 -7.44 7.61
N TYR A 125 -12.84 -6.36 8.25
CA TYR A 125 -12.60 -5.01 7.76
C TYR A 125 -11.17 -4.54 8.02
N ASP A 126 -10.45 -5.12 9.00
CA ASP A 126 -9.04 -4.79 9.25
C ASP A 126 -8.13 -5.19 8.09
N PHE A 127 -8.50 -6.24 7.34
CA PHE A 127 -7.81 -6.61 6.10
C PHE A 127 -7.90 -5.52 5.02
N LEU A 128 -8.96 -4.71 5.04
CA LEU A 128 -9.13 -3.60 4.09
C LEU A 128 -8.13 -2.48 4.38
N ASP A 129 -7.94 -2.15 5.66
CA ASP A 129 -6.95 -1.18 6.11
C ASP A 129 -5.54 -1.69 5.84
N LEU A 130 -5.25 -2.95 6.16
CA LEU A 130 -3.99 -3.60 5.79
C LEU A 130 -3.73 -3.47 4.28
N PHE A 131 -4.70 -3.85 3.45
CA PHE A 131 -4.58 -3.79 2.00
C PHE A 131 -4.30 -2.36 1.50
N TYR A 132 -5.04 -1.38 2.01
CA TYR A 132 -4.84 0.02 1.64
C TYR A 132 -3.46 0.55 2.06
N LEU A 133 -3.05 0.30 3.31
CA LEU A 133 -1.77 0.74 3.87
C LEU A 133 -0.59 0.19 3.06
N LEU A 134 -0.62 -1.10 2.72
CA LEU A 134 0.41 -1.72 1.89
C LEU A 134 0.45 -1.09 0.48
N MET A 135 -0.70 -0.79 -0.13
CA MET A 135 -0.76 -0.15 -1.45
C MET A 135 -0.25 1.30 -1.49
N VAL A 136 -0.26 2.01 -0.36
CA VAL A 136 0.42 3.31 -0.22
C VAL A 136 1.88 3.16 0.21
N GLY A 137 2.38 1.91 0.26
CA GLY A 137 3.75 1.54 0.54
C GLY A 137 4.10 1.55 2.03
N THR A 138 3.13 1.63 2.92
CA THR A 138 3.38 1.59 4.37
C THR A 138 3.64 0.14 4.78
N GLY A 139 4.74 -0.12 5.49
CA GLY A 139 4.95 -1.41 6.14
C GLY A 139 4.05 -1.56 7.35
N VAL A 140 3.43 -2.73 7.56
CA VAL A 140 2.41 -2.90 8.60
C VAL A 140 2.79 -4.02 9.55
N GLY A 141 2.93 -3.69 10.84
CA GLY A 141 2.92 -4.70 11.89
C GLY A 141 1.50 -5.20 12.13
N ILE A 142 1.29 -6.51 12.04
CA ILE A 142 0.00 -7.14 12.30
C ILE A 142 0.07 -7.88 13.64
N ARG A 143 -0.94 -7.69 14.49
CA ARG A 143 -1.12 -8.49 15.70
C ARG A 143 -2.24 -9.50 15.47
N ILE A 144 -1.95 -10.77 15.76
CA ILE A 144 -2.90 -11.88 15.69
C ILE A 144 -2.72 -12.71 16.96
N LEU A 145 -3.40 -12.34 18.05
CA LEU A 145 -3.51 -13.19 19.23
C LEU A 145 -4.73 -14.10 19.11
N LYS A 146 -4.78 -15.18 19.90
CA LYS A 146 -5.98 -16.05 19.95
C LYS A 146 -7.25 -15.26 20.30
N GLU A 147 -7.16 -14.32 21.24
CA GLU A 147 -8.27 -13.42 21.63
C GLU A 147 -8.71 -12.47 20.50
N ASP A 148 -7.84 -12.18 19.54
CA ASP A 148 -8.18 -11.34 18.39
C ASP A 148 -8.93 -12.17 17.34
N ALA A 149 -8.47 -13.39 17.10
CA ALA A 149 -9.12 -14.34 16.20
C ALA A 149 -10.54 -14.69 16.65
N GLU A 150 -10.78 -14.80 17.96
CA GLU A 150 -12.11 -15.08 18.52
C GLU A 150 -13.15 -14.02 18.15
N LYS A 151 -12.74 -12.76 18.00
CA LYS A 151 -13.61 -11.61 17.67
C LYS A 151 -14.08 -11.59 16.22
N PHE A 152 -13.45 -12.35 15.33
CA PHE A 152 -13.90 -12.43 13.93
C PHE A 152 -15.31 -13.01 13.87
N GLU A 153 -16.17 -12.39 13.07
CA GLU A 153 -17.53 -12.89 12.83
C GLU A 153 -17.50 -14.24 12.09
N THR A 154 -18.54 -15.04 12.29
CA THR A 154 -18.75 -16.22 11.43
C THR A 154 -19.20 -15.77 10.04
N TYR A 155 -18.88 -16.56 9.03
CA TYR A 155 -19.23 -16.30 7.64
C TYR A 155 -19.70 -17.59 6.97
N ARG A 156 -20.36 -17.45 5.83
CA ARG A 156 -20.77 -18.59 5.01
C ARG A 156 -19.63 -19.01 4.06
N ALA A 157 -19.42 -20.32 3.92
CA ALA A 157 -18.37 -20.89 3.06
C ALA A 157 -18.95 -21.70 1.88
N ASP A 158 -20.27 -21.72 1.75
CA ASP A 158 -21.07 -22.49 0.79
C ASP A 158 -21.36 -21.71 -0.49
N HIS A 159 -20.33 -21.08 -1.06
CA HIS A 159 -20.42 -20.35 -2.33
C HIS A 159 -19.32 -20.73 -3.30
N GLU A 160 -19.59 -20.57 -4.59
CA GLU A 160 -18.58 -20.65 -5.63
C GLU A 160 -18.02 -19.26 -5.95
N LEU A 161 -16.71 -19.18 -6.19
CA LEU A 161 -16.04 -17.98 -6.68
C LEU A 161 -15.59 -18.17 -8.14
N LEU A 162 -16.06 -17.30 -9.02
CA LEU A 162 -15.70 -17.31 -10.44
C LEU A 162 -14.98 -16.01 -10.82
N ALA A 163 -13.69 -16.10 -11.15
CA ALA A 163 -12.97 -15.00 -11.79
C ALA A 163 -13.34 -14.96 -13.29
N LEU A 164 -13.97 -13.87 -13.74
CA LEU A 164 -14.38 -13.72 -15.13
C LEU A 164 -13.17 -13.48 -16.04
N HIS A 165 -13.32 -13.83 -17.33
CA HIS A 165 -12.31 -13.56 -18.34
C HIS A 165 -12.06 -12.05 -18.46
N TYR A 166 -10.78 -11.65 -18.43
CA TYR A 166 -10.39 -10.24 -18.52
C TYR A 166 -10.42 -9.72 -19.95
N THR A 167 -11.23 -8.69 -20.18
CA THR A 167 -11.30 -7.94 -21.44
C THR A 167 -11.12 -6.45 -21.12
N PRO A 168 -9.92 -5.88 -21.35
CA PRO A 168 -9.59 -4.54 -20.86
C PRO A 168 -10.50 -3.46 -21.46
N LYS A 169 -11.14 -2.67 -20.60
CA LYS A 169 -11.88 -1.47 -21.02
C LYS A 169 -10.93 -0.33 -21.41
N LYS A 170 -11.42 0.51 -22.34
CA LYS A 170 -10.78 1.80 -22.62
C LYS A 170 -10.75 2.63 -21.36
N LYS A 171 -9.71 3.47 -21.20
CA LYS A 171 -9.47 4.26 -19.99
C LYS A 171 -10.67 5.12 -19.55
N SER A 172 -11.45 5.65 -20.51
CA SER A 172 -12.66 6.44 -20.25
C SER A 172 -13.81 5.63 -19.64
N ASP A 173 -13.82 4.32 -19.85
CA ASP A 173 -14.94 3.43 -19.54
C ASP A 173 -14.64 2.56 -18.30
N ARG A 174 -13.45 2.73 -17.70
CA ARG A 174 -13.03 2.04 -16.48
C ARG A 174 -13.75 2.67 -15.29
N LEU A 175 -14.29 1.82 -14.43
CA LEU A 175 -14.79 2.25 -13.12
C LEU A 175 -13.61 2.69 -12.26
N GLU A 176 -13.74 3.79 -11.54
CA GLU A 176 -12.75 4.18 -10.52
C GLU A 176 -12.98 3.39 -9.22
N LEU A 177 -14.24 3.26 -8.80
CA LEU A 177 -14.66 2.52 -7.61
C LEU A 177 -15.34 1.21 -7.98
N SER A 178 -15.24 0.22 -7.10
CA SER A 178 -15.88 -1.08 -7.32
C SER A 178 -17.39 -1.00 -7.16
N VAL A 179 -18.10 -1.76 -7.98
CA VAL A 179 -19.57 -1.82 -8.02
C VAL A 179 -20.02 -3.28 -7.83
N LEU A 180 -21.11 -3.46 -7.11
CA LEU A 180 -21.74 -4.75 -6.90
C LEU A 180 -23.07 -4.81 -7.68
N GLU A 181 -23.25 -5.86 -8.45
CA GLU A 181 -24.53 -6.22 -9.08
C GLU A 181 -25.03 -7.52 -8.45
N VAL A 182 -26.26 -7.51 -7.92
CA VAL A 182 -26.85 -8.63 -7.20
C VAL A 182 -28.06 -9.13 -7.98
N GLY A 183 -28.06 -10.42 -8.33
CA GLY A 183 -29.22 -11.13 -8.87
C GLY A 183 -29.71 -12.21 -7.91
N ASP A 184 -30.60 -13.08 -8.38
CA ASP A 184 -31.35 -14.02 -7.51
C ASP A 184 -30.49 -15.02 -6.75
N THR A 185 -29.41 -15.52 -7.36
CA THR A 185 -28.46 -16.47 -6.73
C THR A 185 -27.01 -16.16 -7.06
N THR A 186 -26.77 -15.06 -7.78
CA THR A 186 -25.45 -14.69 -8.27
C THR A 186 -25.19 -13.22 -7.97
N ALA A 187 -23.98 -12.91 -7.51
CA ALA A 187 -23.51 -11.54 -7.38
C ALA A 187 -22.24 -11.33 -8.22
N THR A 188 -22.12 -10.18 -8.88
CA THR A 188 -20.94 -9.81 -9.68
C THR A 188 -20.29 -8.56 -9.09
N ILE A 189 -19.03 -8.69 -8.69
CA ILE A 189 -18.17 -7.59 -8.26
C ILE A 189 -17.41 -7.08 -9.49
N TYR A 190 -17.66 -5.83 -9.90
CA TYR A 190 -16.88 -5.14 -10.91
C TYR A 190 -15.79 -4.33 -10.23
N VAL A 191 -14.54 -4.75 -10.38
CA VAL A 191 -13.39 -4.14 -9.71
C VAL A 191 -13.07 -2.78 -10.33
N GLY A 192 -13.01 -1.72 -9.52
CA GLY A 192 -12.60 -0.37 -9.94
C GLY A 192 -11.06 -0.22 -10.04
N ASP A 193 -10.59 0.67 -10.92
CA ASP A 193 -9.18 0.92 -11.26
C ASP A 193 -8.50 1.95 -10.34
N SER A 194 -8.72 1.83 -9.04
CA SER A 194 -8.09 2.67 -8.01
C SER A 194 -7.74 1.86 -6.77
N LYS A 195 -6.99 2.44 -5.83
CA LYS A 195 -6.69 1.74 -4.55
C LYS A 195 -7.98 1.50 -3.78
N GLU A 196 -8.84 2.51 -3.78
CA GLU A 196 -10.17 2.51 -3.20
C GLU A 196 -11.08 1.48 -3.89
N GLY A 197 -10.95 1.34 -5.21
CA GLY A 197 -11.60 0.30 -6.00
C GLY A 197 -11.15 -1.10 -5.57
N PHE A 198 -9.84 -1.35 -5.49
CA PHE A 198 -9.31 -2.66 -5.11
C PHE A 198 -9.73 -3.04 -3.69
N VAL A 199 -9.59 -2.12 -2.72
CA VAL A 199 -10.05 -2.33 -1.34
C VAL A 199 -11.57 -2.53 -1.29
N GLY A 200 -12.32 -1.71 -2.03
CA GLY A 200 -13.77 -1.81 -2.14
C GLY A 200 -14.21 -3.16 -2.70
N SER A 201 -13.49 -3.75 -3.65
CA SER A 201 -13.82 -5.07 -4.18
C SER A 201 -13.66 -6.18 -3.14
N LEU A 202 -12.62 -6.12 -2.30
CA LEU A 202 -12.43 -7.07 -1.21
C LEU A 202 -13.50 -6.89 -0.13
N LYS A 203 -13.87 -5.64 0.17
CA LYS A 203 -14.99 -5.32 1.06
C LYS A 203 -16.29 -5.94 0.56
N LEU A 204 -16.63 -5.75 -0.72
CA LEU A 204 -17.85 -6.31 -1.31
C LEU A 204 -17.86 -7.84 -1.23
N TYR A 205 -16.72 -8.49 -1.43
CA TYR A 205 -16.59 -9.93 -1.25
C TYR A 205 -16.84 -10.37 0.20
N PHE A 206 -16.27 -9.68 1.19
CA PHE A 206 -16.53 -9.98 2.61
C PHE A 206 -17.99 -9.70 3.00
N ASP A 207 -18.57 -8.60 2.54
CA ASP A 207 -19.99 -8.27 2.75
C ASP A 207 -20.88 -9.42 2.24
N LEU A 208 -20.62 -9.98 1.06
CA LEU A 208 -21.39 -11.08 0.45
C LEU A 208 -21.35 -12.41 1.23
N ILE A 209 -20.38 -12.60 2.11
CA ILE A 209 -20.23 -13.85 2.88
C ILE A 209 -20.58 -13.69 4.37
N ILE A 210 -20.59 -12.45 4.87
CA ILE A 210 -20.88 -12.13 6.28
C ILE A 210 -22.33 -11.68 6.46
N LYS A 211 -22.84 -10.82 5.56
CA LYS A 211 -24.13 -10.17 5.79
C LYS A 211 -25.30 -11.11 5.44
N PRO A 212 -26.27 -11.30 6.35
CA PRO A 212 -27.40 -12.21 6.13
C PRO A 212 -28.24 -11.91 4.89
N GLU A 213 -28.30 -10.64 4.48
CA GLU A 213 -29.03 -10.20 3.29
C GLU A 213 -28.55 -10.90 2.00
N TYR A 214 -27.30 -11.40 1.95
CA TYR A 214 -26.72 -12.09 0.80
C TYR A 214 -26.68 -13.62 0.93
N ASN A 215 -27.36 -14.21 1.93
CA ASN A 215 -27.39 -15.67 2.13
C ASN A 215 -27.96 -16.45 0.93
N HIS A 216 -28.76 -15.80 0.09
CA HIS A 216 -29.32 -16.39 -1.14
C HIS A 216 -28.29 -16.54 -2.28
N ILE A 217 -27.13 -15.89 -2.18
CA ILE A 217 -26.10 -15.88 -3.23
C ILE A 217 -25.30 -17.17 -3.20
N GLN A 218 -25.38 -17.98 -4.24
CA GLN A 218 -24.63 -19.23 -4.37
C GLN A 218 -23.34 -19.05 -5.16
N THR A 219 -23.27 -18.05 -6.05
CA THR A 219 -22.10 -17.78 -6.89
C THR A 219 -21.69 -16.32 -6.82
N ILE A 220 -20.41 -16.07 -6.52
CA ILE A 220 -19.80 -14.75 -6.56
C ILE A 220 -18.88 -14.69 -7.78
N LYS A 221 -19.12 -13.73 -8.68
CA LYS A 221 -18.31 -13.46 -9.86
C LYS A 221 -17.45 -12.23 -9.61
N VAL A 222 -16.21 -12.23 -10.08
CA VAL A 222 -15.33 -11.05 -10.04
C VAL A 222 -14.91 -10.68 -11.45
N ASN A 223 -15.29 -9.47 -11.87
CA ASN A 223 -14.95 -8.87 -13.15
C ASN A 223 -13.79 -7.88 -12.96
N PHE A 224 -12.72 -8.06 -13.74
CA PHE A 224 -11.50 -7.25 -13.65
C PHE A 224 -11.34 -6.26 -14.82
N ASP A 225 -12.32 -6.14 -15.71
CA ASP A 225 -12.17 -5.45 -17.01
C ASP A 225 -11.80 -3.97 -16.89
N SER A 226 -12.17 -3.32 -15.78
CA SER A 226 -11.78 -1.93 -15.52
C SER A 226 -10.33 -1.82 -15.06
N VAL A 227 -9.72 -2.86 -14.49
CA VAL A 227 -8.34 -2.81 -13.98
C VAL A 227 -7.39 -2.54 -15.14
N ARG A 228 -6.53 -1.53 -14.98
CA ARG A 228 -5.56 -1.15 -16.02
C ARG A 228 -4.63 -2.30 -16.40
N PRO A 229 -4.26 -2.44 -17.69
CA PRO A 229 -3.32 -3.46 -18.14
C PRO A 229 -1.92 -3.33 -17.52
N LYS A 230 -1.21 -4.46 -17.49
CA LYS A 230 0.20 -4.50 -17.09
C LYS A 230 1.04 -3.57 -17.96
N GLY A 231 1.93 -2.80 -17.33
CA GLY A 231 2.80 -1.84 -18.01
C GLY A 231 2.24 -0.41 -18.11
N GLU A 232 0.95 -0.18 -17.81
CA GLU A 232 0.39 1.18 -17.83
C GLU A 232 1.03 2.07 -16.75
N ARG A 233 1.50 3.26 -17.11
CA ARG A 233 2.27 4.15 -16.22
C ARG A 233 1.43 4.72 -15.09
N LEU A 234 1.95 4.68 -13.87
CA LEU A 234 1.31 5.24 -12.67
C LEU A 234 1.72 6.70 -12.46
N LYS A 235 0.74 7.61 -12.37
CA LYS A 235 0.99 9.06 -12.29
C LYS A 235 1.42 9.55 -10.90
N THR A 236 0.97 8.91 -9.83
CA THR A 236 1.15 9.41 -8.46
C THR A 236 2.43 8.89 -7.80
N PHE A 237 2.61 7.57 -7.78
CA PHE A 237 3.76 6.93 -7.11
C PHE A 237 4.93 6.61 -8.06
N GLY A 238 4.75 6.82 -9.37
CA GLY A 238 5.71 6.39 -10.40
C GLY A 238 5.64 4.88 -10.68
N GLY A 239 6.43 4.40 -11.64
CA GLY A 239 6.42 3.00 -12.06
C GLY A 239 5.27 2.64 -13.02
N THR A 240 5.02 1.34 -13.16
CA THR A 240 4.03 0.76 -14.07
C THR A 240 3.12 -0.20 -13.33
N ALA A 241 1.86 -0.30 -13.75
CA ALA A 241 0.89 -1.22 -13.18
C ALA A 241 1.27 -2.69 -13.44
N SER A 242 0.88 -3.56 -12.52
CA SER A 242 1.02 -5.02 -12.59
C SER A 242 0.00 -5.72 -13.48
N GLY A 243 -1.15 -5.09 -13.72
CA GLY A 243 -2.31 -5.72 -14.33
C GLY A 243 -3.23 -6.38 -13.30
N HIS A 244 -4.24 -7.10 -13.79
CA HIS A 244 -5.30 -7.68 -12.95
C HIS A 244 -4.95 -9.05 -12.32
N GLU A 245 -3.95 -9.76 -12.84
CA GLU A 245 -3.66 -11.15 -12.44
C GLU A 245 -3.31 -11.31 -10.96
N SER A 246 -2.64 -10.32 -10.35
CA SER A 246 -2.32 -10.35 -8.92
C SER A 246 -3.59 -10.28 -8.06
N LEU A 247 -4.54 -9.40 -8.42
CA LEU A 247 -5.83 -9.29 -7.74
C LEU A 247 -6.67 -10.55 -7.92
N LYS A 248 -6.71 -11.09 -9.13
CA LYS A 248 -7.39 -12.36 -9.42
C LYS A 248 -6.84 -13.48 -8.54
N THR A 249 -5.51 -13.61 -8.47
CA THR A 249 -4.85 -14.61 -7.62
C THR A 249 -5.17 -14.40 -6.14
N MET A 250 -5.18 -13.14 -5.67
CA MET A 250 -5.56 -12.78 -4.31
C MET A 250 -6.96 -13.30 -3.95
N PHE A 251 -7.98 -12.99 -4.78
CA PHE A 251 -9.35 -13.46 -4.55
C PHE A 251 -9.44 -14.98 -4.49
N LEU A 252 -8.79 -15.68 -5.42
CA LEU A 252 -8.80 -17.15 -5.47
C LEU A 252 -8.12 -17.77 -4.24
N LYS A 253 -6.97 -17.23 -3.82
CA LYS A 253 -6.25 -17.70 -2.62
C LYS A 253 -7.05 -17.43 -1.34
N ILE A 254 -7.59 -16.21 -1.15
CA ILE A 254 -8.44 -15.86 0.00
C ILE A 254 -9.68 -16.75 0.04
N HIS A 255 -10.36 -16.97 -1.09
CA HIS A 255 -11.52 -17.85 -1.14
C HIS A 255 -11.21 -19.29 -0.73
N LYS A 256 -10.05 -19.80 -1.14
CA LYS A 256 -9.59 -21.13 -0.75
C LYS A 256 -9.33 -21.23 0.75
N VAL A 257 -8.70 -20.23 1.37
CA VAL A 257 -8.51 -20.17 2.83
C VAL A 257 -9.86 -20.20 3.55
N LEU A 258 -10.82 -19.37 3.10
CA LEU A 258 -12.16 -19.31 3.69
C LEU A 258 -12.95 -20.61 3.53
N LYS A 259 -12.89 -21.28 2.37
CA LYS A 259 -13.50 -22.60 2.16
C LYS A 259 -12.93 -23.65 3.12
N ASN A 260 -11.61 -23.65 3.33
CA ASN A 260 -10.95 -24.60 4.22
C ASN A 260 -11.26 -24.36 5.71
N ALA A 261 -11.33 -23.09 6.12
CA ALA A 261 -11.65 -22.71 7.49
C ALA A 261 -13.12 -22.97 7.85
N GLY A 262 -14.02 -23.06 6.87
CA GLY A 262 -15.37 -23.59 7.07
C GLY A 262 -16.29 -22.70 7.89
N GLY A 263 -16.12 -21.36 7.80
CA GLY A 263 -17.05 -20.38 8.36
C GLY A 263 -16.61 -19.72 9.68
N LYS A 264 -15.45 -20.10 10.23
CA LYS A 264 -14.79 -19.39 11.33
C LYS A 264 -13.28 -19.42 11.13
N LEU A 265 -12.63 -18.25 11.16
CA LEU A 265 -11.18 -18.16 11.00
C LEU A 265 -10.45 -18.55 12.29
N LYS A 266 -9.34 -19.29 12.13
CA LYS A 266 -8.31 -19.49 13.16
C LYS A 266 -7.19 -18.47 12.97
N PRO A 267 -6.30 -18.29 13.97
CA PRO A 267 -5.14 -17.41 13.83
C PRO A 267 -4.34 -17.63 12.54
N ILE A 268 -4.06 -18.88 12.17
CA ILE A 268 -3.30 -19.21 10.96
C ILE A 268 -4.00 -18.75 9.67
N ASP A 269 -5.34 -18.87 9.60
CA ASP A 269 -6.10 -18.42 8.44
C ASP A 269 -6.05 -16.89 8.29
N ILE A 270 -6.03 -16.18 9.42
CA ILE A 270 -5.90 -14.71 9.45
C ILE A 270 -4.52 -14.30 8.94
N LEU A 271 -3.46 -14.98 9.39
CA LEU A 271 -2.10 -14.77 8.89
C LEU A 271 -2.01 -15.04 7.38
N ASP A 272 -2.65 -16.10 6.91
CA ASP A 272 -2.63 -16.47 5.50
C ASP A 272 -3.30 -15.40 4.62
N ILE A 273 -4.49 -14.92 5.02
CA ILE A 273 -5.18 -13.84 4.30
C ILE A 273 -4.32 -12.56 4.28
N ALA A 274 -3.68 -12.19 5.39
CA ALA A 274 -2.77 -11.04 5.45
C ALA A 274 -1.62 -11.18 4.45
N ASN A 275 -0.92 -12.32 4.45
CA ASN A 275 0.20 -12.56 3.53
C ASN A 275 -0.24 -12.60 2.06
N ILE A 276 -1.42 -13.14 1.75
CA ILE A 276 -1.99 -13.14 0.39
C ILE A 276 -2.25 -11.70 -0.09
N ILE A 277 -2.71 -10.82 0.79
CA ILE A 277 -2.86 -9.39 0.50
C ILE A 277 -1.48 -8.76 0.24
N GLY A 278 -0.49 -9.06 1.10
CA GLY A 278 0.90 -8.63 0.92
C GLY A 278 1.48 -9.03 -0.44
N GLU A 279 1.37 -10.31 -0.81
CA GLU A 279 1.83 -10.87 -2.08
C GLU A 279 1.21 -10.16 -3.30
N ASN A 280 -0.09 -9.87 -3.24
CA ASN A 280 -0.78 -9.13 -4.29
C ASN A 280 -0.17 -7.74 -4.50
N VAL A 281 0.14 -7.03 -3.41
CA VAL A 281 0.69 -5.67 -3.50
C VAL A 281 2.15 -5.67 -3.98
N VAL A 282 2.97 -6.66 -3.61
CA VAL A 282 4.33 -6.84 -4.17
C VAL A 282 4.26 -7.04 -5.67
N SER A 283 3.40 -7.97 -6.10
CA SER A 283 3.16 -8.26 -7.51
C SER A 283 2.59 -7.04 -8.26
N GLY A 284 1.99 -6.10 -7.52
CA GLY A 284 1.35 -4.84 -7.91
C GLY A 284 2.23 -3.75 -8.53
N GLY A 285 3.56 -3.92 -8.50
CA GLY A 285 4.50 -2.88 -8.94
C GLY A 285 4.71 -1.75 -7.91
N VAL A 286 4.16 -1.91 -6.70
CA VAL A 286 4.52 -1.08 -5.54
C VAL A 286 5.81 -1.69 -4.95
N ARG A 287 6.75 -0.83 -4.54
CA ARG A 287 7.98 -1.21 -3.81
C ARG A 287 7.67 -2.32 -2.78
N ARG A 288 8.55 -3.33 -2.65
CA ARG A 288 8.44 -4.48 -1.73
C ARG A 288 7.61 -4.12 -0.49
N THR A 289 6.44 -4.74 -0.35
CA THR A 289 5.64 -4.63 0.87
C THR A 289 6.38 -5.30 2.01
N SER A 290 6.01 -4.93 3.22
CA SER A 290 6.63 -5.50 4.41
C SER A 290 5.59 -5.63 5.50
N GLU A 291 5.47 -6.83 6.03
CA GLU A 291 4.64 -7.16 7.17
C GLU A 291 5.50 -7.78 8.27
N ILE A 292 5.09 -7.59 9.52
CA ILE A 292 5.65 -8.31 10.66
C ILE A 292 4.49 -8.77 11.55
N CYS A 293 4.44 -10.07 11.85
CA CYS A 293 3.38 -10.65 12.67
C CYS A 293 3.82 -10.80 14.13
N LEU A 294 3.00 -10.29 15.05
CA LEU A 294 3.07 -10.54 16.48
C LEU A 294 1.96 -11.52 16.86
N SER A 295 2.31 -12.67 17.43
CA SER A 295 1.35 -13.71 17.82
C SER A 295 1.84 -14.53 19.01
N ASP A 296 0.88 -15.09 19.75
CA ASP A 296 1.05 -16.11 20.80
C ASP A 296 0.65 -17.52 20.34
N ASP A 297 0.24 -17.66 19.07
CA ASP A 297 -0.21 -18.92 18.50
C ASP A 297 0.95 -19.77 17.97
N GLU A 298 1.04 -21.03 18.41
CA GLU A 298 2.14 -21.93 18.04
C GLU A 298 2.18 -22.26 16.55
N GLU A 299 1.02 -22.32 15.88
CA GLU A 299 0.95 -22.62 14.46
C GLU A 299 1.53 -21.46 13.65
N ILE A 300 1.19 -20.22 14.02
CA ILE A 300 1.80 -19.01 13.45
C ILE A 300 3.32 -18.99 13.69
N ILE A 301 3.78 -19.28 14.90
CA ILE A 301 5.22 -19.29 15.24
C ILE A 301 5.98 -20.31 14.37
N LYS A 302 5.35 -21.45 14.03
CA LYS A 302 5.94 -22.52 13.22
C LYS A 302 5.65 -22.39 11.72
N ALA A 303 4.81 -21.44 11.29
CA ALA A 303 4.24 -21.38 9.95
C ALA A 303 5.28 -21.35 8.82
N LYS A 304 6.47 -20.78 9.07
CA LYS A 304 7.54 -20.66 8.07
C LYS A 304 8.53 -21.83 8.03
N GLN A 305 8.41 -22.82 8.92
CA GLN A 305 9.39 -23.91 9.06
C GLN A 305 9.38 -24.89 7.88
N SER A 306 8.24 -25.05 7.19
CA SER A 306 8.06 -26.05 6.12
C SER A 306 7.85 -25.44 4.73
N ILE A 307 8.32 -24.20 4.52
CA ILE A 307 8.27 -23.53 3.22
C ILE A 307 9.18 -24.22 2.21
N PHE A 308 10.33 -24.70 2.68
CA PHE A 308 11.34 -25.36 1.87
C PHE A 308 11.59 -26.76 2.40
N SER A 309 11.64 -27.73 1.49
CA SER A 309 12.09 -29.10 1.75
C SER A 309 13.14 -29.49 0.71
N TYR A 310 13.81 -30.62 0.91
CA TYR A 310 14.71 -31.18 -0.09
C TYR A 310 14.08 -32.44 -0.70
N ASP A 311 14.25 -32.63 -2.01
CA ASP A 311 13.94 -33.89 -2.67
C ASP A 311 15.03 -34.93 -2.43
N GLU A 312 14.80 -36.15 -2.90
CA GLU A 312 15.74 -37.28 -2.78
C GLU A 312 17.08 -37.04 -3.49
N ASN A 313 17.14 -36.07 -4.41
CA ASN A 313 18.32 -35.66 -5.16
C ASN A 313 19.01 -34.42 -4.55
N GLY A 314 18.53 -33.91 -3.41
CA GLY A 314 19.05 -32.72 -2.75
C GLY A 314 18.61 -31.39 -3.39
N ASN A 315 17.62 -31.38 -4.28
CA ASN A 315 17.04 -30.16 -4.82
C ASN A 315 16.07 -29.53 -3.83
N LEU A 316 16.11 -28.21 -3.72
CA LEU A 316 15.16 -27.45 -2.91
C LEU A 316 13.77 -27.49 -3.55
N ILE A 317 12.81 -28.12 -2.88
CA ILE A 317 11.39 -28.07 -3.22
C ILE A 317 10.73 -26.94 -2.42
N VAL A 318 9.91 -26.18 -3.11
CA VAL A 318 9.03 -25.17 -2.53
C VAL A 318 7.67 -25.79 -2.26
N ASN A 319 7.16 -25.63 -1.04
CA ASN A 319 5.76 -25.94 -0.76
C ASN A 319 4.84 -24.88 -1.38
N THR A 320 4.34 -25.15 -2.59
CA THR A 320 3.43 -24.25 -3.35
C THR A 320 2.08 -24.03 -2.67
N LYS A 321 1.73 -24.82 -1.64
CA LYS A 321 0.50 -24.59 -0.87
C LYS A 321 0.61 -23.43 0.10
N ILE A 322 1.82 -23.06 0.53
CA ILE A 322 2.10 -22.01 1.52
C ILE A 322 3.18 -21.04 1.04
N ASP A 323 3.42 -20.97 -0.27
CA ASP A 323 4.50 -20.17 -0.84
C ASP A 323 4.29 -18.66 -0.68
N TYR A 324 3.06 -18.22 -0.46
CA TYR A 324 2.73 -16.84 -0.09
C TYR A 324 3.30 -16.44 1.29
N LEU A 325 3.70 -17.38 2.15
CA LEU A 325 4.42 -17.09 3.40
C LEU A 325 5.91 -16.78 3.18
N LYS A 326 6.40 -16.95 1.95
CA LYS A 326 7.77 -16.58 1.61
C LYS A 326 7.91 -15.06 1.66
N GLY A 327 8.89 -14.61 2.44
CA GLY A 327 9.42 -13.27 2.23
C GLY A 327 10.36 -13.29 1.02
N GLU A 328 10.33 -12.24 0.21
CA GLU A 328 11.44 -11.96 -0.70
C GLU A 328 12.63 -11.46 0.14
N PHE A 329 13.65 -12.31 0.32
CA PHE A 329 14.92 -11.89 0.91
C PHE A 329 15.72 -11.03 -0.09
#